data_AF-A0A8I2YSN3-F1
#
_entry.id   AF-A0A8I2YSN3-F1
#
_cell.length_a   1.000
_cell.length_b   1.000
_cell.length_c   1.000
_cell.angle_alpha   90.00
_cell.angle_beta   90.00
_cell.angle_gamma   90.00
#
_symmetry.space_group_name_H-M   'P 1'
#
loop_
_entity.id
_entity.type
_entity.pdbx_description
1 polymer ?
#
loop_
_entity_poly.entity_id
_entity_poly.type
_entity_poly.pdbx_seq_one_letter_code
_entity_poly.pdbx_strand_id
1 'polypeptide(L)'
;MLFLLTLVLFLFFVALLIILSRFSNIHPEENCSQPPLPEAPSESPKRSIPMPSISPVKVLNEPNRKVTSHVTKEHFPASFQTEAVGVKQPYDALLVLDVEATCLQGTGFDWPNEIIVCRISTRSPRRFLIIQRPKEWPVCLLRWKDKSLKGRASRLEIVDEFRSFVKPTWRPQLSQFCTDLTGITQAQVDYAPTFPKVLKMFERFLAQHGLIHPKTGRPLQRFCWCSDGPFDIRDFVVKQCFISNVPMPSWLRGDVLDVRKAVSVWAAMNKASDTQQINAKVPFKGEHTVESMSVKTVSSHPRVDNMSLSHTNQDARNIARIVIELARRGIRLEPNTRINPKRRWQWMGRPGEVLEYCLI
;
A
#
# COMPACT_ATOMS: atom_id res chain seq x y z
N MET A 1 -4.89 61.12 -0.88
CA MET A 1 -5.02 59.66 -1.08
C MET A 1 -5.00 59.25 -2.54
N LEU A 2 -5.93 59.72 -3.40
CA LEU A 2 -6.10 59.24 -4.79
C LEU A 2 -4.77 59.13 -5.59
N PHE A 3 -3.92 60.17 -5.53
CA PHE A 3 -2.64 60.24 -6.24
C PHE A 3 -1.60 59.19 -5.78
N LEU A 4 -1.72 58.68 -4.55
CA LEU A 4 -0.85 57.63 -4.03
C LEU A 4 -1.32 56.24 -4.52
N LEU A 5 -2.64 56.05 -4.62
CA LEU A 5 -3.24 54.81 -5.12
C LEU A 5 -2.95 54.63 -6.62
N THR A 6 -3.05 55.69 -7.42
CA THR A 6 -2.71 55.65 -8.85
C THR A 6 -1.22 55.38 -9.07
N LEU A 7 -0.33 55.96 -8.27
CA LEU A 7 1.11 55.69 -8.35
C LEU A 7 1.44 54.22 -8.01
N VAL A 8 0.83 53.66 -6.95
CA VAL A 8 1.01 52.25 -6.58
C VAL A 8 0.49 51.31 -7.68
N LEU A 9 -0.69 51.58 -8.24
CA LEU A 9 -1.25 50.79 -9.35
C LEU A 9 -0.37 50.87 -10.61
N PHE A 10 0.15 52.05 -10.94
CA PHE A 10 1.06 52.23 -12.08
C PHE A 10 2.36 51.45 -11.90
N LEU A 11 3.00 51.54 -10.73
CA LEU A 11 4.22 50.78 -10.42
C LEU A 11 3.97 49.26 -10.46
N PHE A 12 2.81 48.80 -9.98
CA PHE A 12 2.43 47.38 -10.05
C PHE A 12 2.21 46.91 -11.50
N PHE A 13 1.62 47.75 -12.35
CA PHE A 13 1.42 47.45 -13.77
C PHE A 13 2.74 47.42 -14.56
N VAL A 14 3.66 48.35 -14.28
CA VAL A 14 5.02 48.35 -14.84
C VAL A 14 5.80 47.09 -14.41
N ALA A 15 5.71 46.70 -13.13
CA ALA A 15 6.32 45.47 -12.65
C ALA A 15 5.75 44.22 -13.35
N LEU A 16 4.42 44.15 -13.54
CA LEU A 16 3.76 43.07 -14.26
C LEU A 16 4.21 42.97 -15.72
N LEU A 17 4.32 44.10 -16.44
CA LEU A 17 4.82 44.13 -17.81
C LEU A 17 6.29 43.68 -17.91
N ILE A 18 7.15 44.08 -16.96
CA ILE A 18 8.54 43.63 -16.90
C ILE A 18 8.61 42.11 -16.67
N ILE A 19 7.77 41.55 -15.80
CA ILE A 19 7.68 40.10 -15.57
C ILE A 19 7.23 39.38 -16.85
N LEU A 20 6.16 39.84 -17.51
CA LEU A 20 5.63 39.23 -18.73
C LEU A 20 6.65 39.27 -19.87
N SER A 21 7.38 40.38 -20.05
CA SER A 21 8.43 40.49 -21.09
C SER A 21 9.58 39.47 -20.93
N ARG A 22 9.81 38.96 -19.71
CA ARG A 22 10.79 37.91 -19.43
C ARG A 22 10.26 36.50 -19.70
N PHE A 23 8.94 36.30 -19.77
CA PHE A 23 8.34 35.02 -20.18
C PHE A 23 8.16 34.89 -21.69
N SER A 24 8.00 36.00 -22.43
CA SER A 24 7.82 35.99 -23.89
C SER A 24 9.08 35.67 -24.71
N ASN A 25 10.26 35.55 -24.09
CA ASN A 25 11.55 35.34 -24.78
C ASN A 25 12.11 33.90 -24.65
N ILE A 26 11.26 32.92 -24.34
CA ILE A 26 11.67 31.50 -24.34
C ILE A 26 11.36 30.89 -25.71
N HIS A 27 12.26 31.08 -26.67
CA HIS A 27 12.28 30.27 -27.89
C HIS A 27 12.82 28.86 -27.57
N PRO A 28 12.32 27.80 -28.24
CA PRO A 28 12.96 26.49 -28.20
C PRO A 28 14.21 26.52 -29.09
N GLU A 29 15.40 26.38 -28.51
CA GLU A 29 16.58 26.05 -29.30
C GLU A 29 16.55 24.57 -29.70
N GLU A 30 16.67 24.32 -31.00
CA GLU A 30 16.97 22.99 -31.53
C GLU A 30 18.47 22.70 -31.41
N ASN A 31 18.80 21.40 -31.53
CA ASN A 31 20.11 20.87 -31.90
C ASN A 31 21.27 20.98 -30.86
N CYS A 32 21.53 19.86 -30.16
CA CYS A 32 22.91 19.50 -29.81
C CYS A 32 23.12 17.97 -29.80
N SER A 33 23.84 17.50 -30.83
CA SER A 33 24.87 16.45 -30.82
C SER A 33 24.80 15.30 -29.79
N GLN A 34 24.73 14.06 -30.29
CA GLN A 34 24.97 12.86 -29.48
C GLN A 34 26.43 12.80 -28.97
N PRO A 35 26.68 12.43 -27.70
CA PRO A 35 28.00 11.98 -27.27
C PRO A 35 28.29 10.55 -27.81
N PRO A 36 29.57 10.21 -28.09
CA PRO A 36 29.92 8.90 -28.64
C PRO A 36 29.73 7.75 -27.62
N LEU A 37 29.49 6.55 -28.14
CA LEU A 37 29.44 5.31 -27.36
C LEU A 37 30.82 4.94 -26.81
N PRO A 38 30.92 4.43 -25.57
CA PRO A 38 32.16 3.83 -25.07
C PRO A 38 32.42 2.49 -25.77
N GLU A 39 33.68 2.25 -26.16
CA GLU A 39 34.11 1.02 -26.83
C GLU A 39 34.08 -0.20 -25.90
N ALA A 40 34.01 -1.40 -26.49
CA ALA A 40 34.05 -2.66 -25.74
C ALA A 40 35.48 -3.01 -25.31
N PRO A 41 35.72 -3.40 -24.04
CA PRO A 41 37.04 -3.86 -23.61
C PRO A 41 37.38 -5.22 -24.23
N SER A 42 38.59 -5.32 -24.77
CA SER A 42 39.15 -6.52 -25.41
C SER A 42 39.64 -7.58 -24.40
N GLU A 43 40.08 -8.72 -24.92
CA GLU A 43 40.40 -9.92 -24.13
C GLU A 43 41.69 -9.84 -23.29
N SER A 44 41.85 -10.83 -22.41
CA SER A 44 42.89 -10.92 -21.37
C SER A 44 44.35 -10.96 -21.85
N PRO A 45 45.30 -10.80 -20.91
CA PRO A 45 46.05 -12.02 -20.55
C PRO A 45 46.08 -12.35 -19.06
N LYS A 46 46.46 -13.60 -18.76
CA LYS A 46 46.41 -14.25 -17.43
C LYS A 46 47.56 -13.81 -16.50
N ARG A 47 47.28 -13.68 -15.21
CA ARG A 47 48.28 -13.86 -14.13
C ARG A 47 47.65 -14.47 -12.88
N SER A 48 48.37 -15.39 -12.22
CA SER A 48 47.96 -16.17 -11.04
C SER A 48 48.66 -15.66 -9.76
N ILE A 49 48.70 -16.47 -8.67
CA ILE A 49 49.36 -16.24 -7.34
C ILE A 49 48.37 -15.59 -6.31
N PRO A 50 48.29 -16.04 -5.02
CA PRO A 50 47.35 -17.11 -4.65
C PRO A 50 46.47 -16.82 -3.40
N MET A 51 45.71 -17.82 -2.94
CA MET A 51 44.91 -17.80 -1.70
C MET A 51 45.76 -17.93 -0.42
N PRO A 52 45.47 -17.15 0.65
CA PRO A 52 45.91 -17.45 2.01
C PRO A 52 44.84 -18.24 2.79
N SER A 53 45.15 -19.47 3.19
CA SER A 53 44.32 -20.27 4.10
C SER A 53 44.74 -20.04 5.56
N ILE A 54 43.80 -19.73 6.46
CA ILE A 54 44.03 -19.71 7.91
C ILE A 54 42.92 -20.50 8.63
N SER A 55 43.34 -21.29 9.63
CA SER A 55 42.54 -22.29 10.35
C SER A 55 41.90 -21.72 11.65
N PRO A 56 41.10 -22.50 12.43
CA PRO A 56 40.19 -21.91 13.41
C PRO A 56 40.86 -21.45 14.71
N VAL A 57 40.33 -20.36 15.29
CA VAL A 57 40.72 -19.84 16.61
C VAL A 57 40.13 -20.70 17.72
N LYS A 58 40.93 -21.04 18.73
CA LYS A 58 40.52 -21.83 19.91
C LYS A 58 39.79 -20.97 20.96
N VAL A 59 38.90 -21.62 21.70
CA VAL A 59 38.33 -21.12 22.96
C VAL A 59 39.39 -21.12 24.07
N LEU A 60 39.37 -20.09 24.92
CA LEU A 60 39.95 -20.09 26.26
C LEU A 60 38.91 -19.52 27.24
N ASN A 61 38.86 -20.08 28.45
CA ASN A 61 37.90 -19.73 29.50
C ASN A 61 38.58 -18.99 30.67
N GLU A 62 37.74 -18.51 31.59
CA GLU A 62 38.03 -18.16 33.00
C GLU A 62 38.73 -16.81 33.30
N PRO A 63 38.58 -16.26 34.54
CA PRO A 63 37.49 -16.44 35.50
C PRO A 63 36.82 -15.15 36.02
N ASN A 64 35.61 -15.36 36.51
CA ASN A 64 34.76 -14.53 37.38
C ASN A 64 35.51 -13.60 38.37
N ARG A 65 35.21 -12.28 38.33
CA ARG A 65 35.56 -11.32 39.40
C ARG A 65 34.31 -10.57 39.89
N LYS A 66 33.93 -10.81 41.15
CA LYS A 66 32.88 -10.04 41.84
C LYS A 66 33.31 -8.57 41.99
N VAL A 67 32.39 -7.65 41.73
CA VAL A 67 32.44 -6.26 42.20
C VAL A 67 31.10 -5.93 42.84
N THR A 68 31.10 -5.67 44.15
CA THR A 68 29.94 -5.22 44.91
C THR A 68 29.97 -3.71 45.07
N SER A 69 28.93 -3.02 44.60
CA SER A 69 28.71 -1.61 44.87
C SER A 69 27.25 -1.37 45.25
N HIS A 70 26.99 -1.11 46.53
CA HIS A 70 25.69 -0.63 46.97
C HIS A 70 25.49 0.80 46.50
N VAL A 71 24.40 1.05 45.76
CA VAL A 71 23.82 2.39 45.57
C VAL A 71 22.34 2.28 45.91
N THR A 72 21.83 3.25 46.67
CA THR A 72 20.46 3.24 47.21
C THR A 72 19.41 3.58 46.16
N LYS A 73 18.17 3.15 46.41
CA LYS A 73 17.02 3.39 45.54
C LYS A 73 16.62 4.87 45.56
N GLU A 74 16.27 5.40 44.39
CA GLU A 74 15.09 6.27 44.28
C GLU A 74 14.04 5.59 43.41
N HIS A 75 12.77 5.93 43.63
CA HIS A 75 11.64 5.08 43.24
C HIS A 75 10.61 5.85 42.40
N PHE A 76 10.92 6.04 41.12
CA PHE A 76 9.91 6.47 40.15
C PHE A 76 9.02 5.27 39.78
N PRO A 77 7.68 5.40 39.85
CA PRO A 77 6.77 4.35 39.42
C PRO A 77 6.77 4.28 37.89
N ALA A 78 7.71 3.50 37.35
CA ALA A 78 7.64 3.07 35.96
C ALA A 78 6.29 2.38 35.73
N SER A 79 5.46 2.96 34.86
CA SER A 79 4.20 2.33 34.49
C SER A 79 4.51 0.96 33.89
N PHE A 80 3.98 -0.10 34.49
CA PHE A 80 4.10 -1.46 33.97
C PHE A 80 3.37 -1.53 32.63
N GLN A 81 4.09 -1.22 31.56
CA GLN A 81 3.72 -1.64 30.21
C GLN A 81 3.91 -3.14 30.16
N THR A 82 2.87 -3.87 30.57
CA THR A 82 2.80 -5.32 30.43
C THR A 82 3.01 -5.64 28.94
N GLU A 83 4.19 -6.16 28.58
CA GLU A 83 4.48 -6.44 27.16
C GLU A 83 3.41 -7.40 26.63
N ALA A 84 2.59 -6.91 25.70
CA ALA A 84 1.39 -7.60 25.27
C ALA A 84 1.79 -8.93 24.61
N VAL A 85 1.52 -10.04 25.33
CA VAL A 85 2.04 -11.40 25.07
C VAL A 85 1.54 -11.91 23.71
N GLY A 86 2.23 -11.49 22.65
CA GLY A 86 1.70 -11.46 21.28
C GLY A 86 1.22 -12.82 20.80
N VAL A 87 0.20 -12.85 19.95
CA VAL A 87 -0.44 -14.10 19.52
C VAL A 87 0.32 -14.79 18.38
N LYS A 88 0.03 -16.05 18.10
CA LYS A 88 0.71 -16.82 17.04
C LYS A 88 0.28 -16.35 15.65
N GLN A 89 1.11 -15.55 14.98
CA GLN A 89 0.81 -14.94 13.69
C GLN A 89 1.31 -15.80 12.51
N PRO A 90 0.42 -16.24 11.59
CA PRO A 90 0.80 -17.18 10.53
C PRO A 90 1.73 -16.58 9.47
N TYR A 91 1.65 -15.28 9.18
CA TYR A 91 2.42 -14.61 8.13
C TYR A 91 3.63 -13.84 8.68
N ASP A 92 4.66 -13.73 7.85
CA ASP A 92 5.96 -13.12 8.15
C ASP A 92 6.03 -11.65 7.64
N ALA A 93 5.14 -11.30 6.72
CA ALA A 93 4.82 -9.95 6.27
C ALA A 93 3.33 -9.85 5.88
N LEU A 94 2.81 -8.62 5.75
CA LEU A 94 1.48 -8.36 5.20
C LEU A 94 1.56 -7.26 4.14
N LEU A 95 0.75 -7.38 3.08
CA LEU A 95 0.69 -6.44 1.96
C LEU A 95 -0.69 -5.79 1.93
N VAL A 96 -0.80 -4.57 2.45
CA VAL A 96 -2.06 -3.82 2.40
C VAL A 96 -2.18 -3.18 1.02
N LEU A 97 -3.20 -3.59 0.26
CA LEU A 97 -3.57 -3.09 -1.06
C LEU A 97 -4.90 -2.35 -0.99
N ASP A 98 -5.00 -1.35 -1.84
CA ASP A 98 -6.15 -0.45 -2.00
C ASP A 98 -6.02 0.09 -3.44
N VAL A 99 -7.03 -0.12 -4.29
CA VAL A 99 -6.93 0.22 -5.73
C VAL A 99 -8.05 1.16 -6.19
N GLU A 100 -7.65 2.28 -6.77
CA GLU A 100 -8.55 3.12 -7.57
C GLU A 100 -8.69 2.53 -8.97
N ALA A 101 -9.91 2.56 -9.53
CA ALA A 101 -10.22 1.99 -10.83
C ALA A 101 -11.19 2.89 -11.63
N THR A 102 -11.16 2.78 -12.96
CA THR A 102 -12.07 3.49 -13.86
C THR A 102 -13.52 3.13 -13.54
N CYS A 103 -14.36 4.15 -13.43
CA CYS A 103 -15.78 4.00 -13.13
C CYS A 103 -16.62 4.98 -13.96
N LEU A 104 -17.91 4.68 -14.06
CA LEU A 104 -18.89 5.50 -14.77
C LEU A 104 -20.14 5.62 -13.90
N GLN A 105 -20.75 6.80 -13.87
CA GLN A 105 -21.94 7.06 -13.07
C GLN A 105 -23.08 6.10 -13.46
N GLY A 106 -23.78 5.54 -12.47
CA GLY A 106 -24.82 4.53 -12.68
C GLY A 106 -24.31 3.09 -12.88
N THR A 107 -23.01 2.86 -13.06
CA THR A 107 -22.44 1.51 -13.22
C THR A 107 -22.03 0.89 -11.86
N GLY A 108 -22.21 -0.43 -11.74
CA GLY A 108 -21.89 -1.17 -10.51
C GLY A 108 -20.56 -1.93 -10.55
N PHE A 109 -20.27 -2.70 -9.48
CA PHE A 109 -19.06 -3.53 -9.34
C PHE A 109 -18.90 -4.66 -10.36
N ASP A 110 -19.82 -4.83 -11.31
CA ASP A 110 -19.70 -5.77 -12.42
C ASP A 110 -19.28 -5.11 -13.75
N TRP A 111 -19.07 -3.79 -13.79
CA TRP A 111 -18.50 -3.06 -14.94
C TRP A 111 -17.05 -3.52 -15.28
N PRO A 112 -16.58 -3.41 -16.53
CA PRO A 112 -15.15 -3.51 -16.91
C PRO A 112 -14.31 -2.33 -16.36
N ASN A 113 -14.09 -2.30 -15.05
CA ASN A 113 -13.19 -1.35 -14.40
C ASN A 113 -11.72 -1.71 -14.70
N GLU A 114 -10.93 -0.71 -15.10
CA GLU A 114 -9.47 -0.81 -15.17
C GLU A 114 -8.83 -0.13 -13.96
N ILE A 115 -7.87 -0.77 -13.28
CA ILE A 115 -7.09 -0.16 -12.19
C ILE A 115 -6.29 1.03 -12.74
N ILE A 116 -6.37 2.17 -12.04
CA ILE A 116 -5.67 3.42 -12.35
C ILE A 116 -4.69 3.87 -11.26
N VAL A 117 -4.76 3.29 -10.05
CA VAL A 117 -3.70 3.41 -9.02
C VAL A 117 -3.28 2.04 -8.50
N CYS A 118 -1.99 1.74 -8.69
CA CYS A 118 -1.20 0.62 -8.14
C CYS A 118 0.27 0.93 -8.52
N ARG A 119 1.28 0.49 -7.75
CA ARG A 119 2.20 1.48 -7.14
C ARG A 119 3.76 1.15 -7.31
N ILE A 120 4.72 2.12 -7.45
CA ILE A 120 6.25 2.02 -7.34
C ILE A 120 7.08 3.18 -6.68
N SER A 121 7.71 2.99 -5.51
CA SER A 121 8.66 3.95 -4.87
C SER A 121 9.68 3.25 -3.99
N THR A 122 10.80 2.87 -4.59
CA THR A 122 12.02 2.58 -3.83
C THR A 122 12.61 3.88 -3.27
N ARG A 123 12.77 3.98 -1.95
CA ARG A 123 13.30 5.18 -1.30
C ARG A 123 14.84 5.22 -1.36
N SER A 124 15.42 5.89 -2.36
CA SER A 124 16.86 6.19 -2.39
C SER A 124 17.15 7.52 -1.67
N PRO A 125 18.09 7.58 -0.71
CA PRO A 125 18.30 8.78 0.12
C PRO A 125 19.26 9.78 -0.54
N ARG A 126 18.73 10.76 -1.29
CA ARG A 126 19.42 12.04 -1.57
C ARG A 126 18.45 13.19 -1.85
N ARG A 127 18.70 14.31 -1.16
CA ARG A 127 18.09 15.66 -1.24
C ARG A 127 16.56 15.77 -1.29
N PHE A 128 16.02 16.37 -0.22
CA PHE A 128 14.70 17.01 -0.23
C PHE A 128 14.61 18.07 -1.34
N LEU A 129 13.48 18.11 -2.02
CA LEU A 129 12.80 19.35 -2.34
C LEU A 129 11.31 19.15 -2.01
N ILE A 130 10.79 19.89 -1.02
CA ILE A 130 9.37 19.80 -0.64
C ILE A 130 8.58 20.72 -1.57
N ILE A 131 8.19 20.19 -2.72
CA ILE A 131 7.04 20.70 -3.47
C ILE A 131 5.79 20.11 -2.80
N GLN A 132 4.70 20.89 -2.72
CA GLN A 132 3.44 20.44 -2.15
C GLN A 132 2.96 19.17 -2.88
N ARG A 133 2.79 18.07 -2.15
CA ARG A 133 2.26 16.81 -2.70
C ARG A 133 0.73 16.82 -2.62
N PRO A 134 -0.01 16.93 -3.73
CA PRO A 134 -1.43 16.59 -3.72
C PRO A 134 -1.61 15.13 -3.29
N LYS A 135 -2.70 14.82 -2.58
CA LYS A 135 -3.04 13.50 -1.98
C LYS A 135 -2.48 12.29 -2.76
N GLU A 136 -1.67 11.44 -2.10
CA GLU A 136 -1.01 10.31 -2.76
C GLU A 136 -1.11 8.96 -1.96
N TRP A 137 -1.88 7.97 -2.44
CA TRP A 137 -2.34 6.82 -1.61
C TRP A 137 -1.63 5.46 -1.84
N PRO A 138 -1.65 4.46 -0.90
CA PRO A 138 -0.70 3.33 -0.87
C PRO A 138 -1.01 1.91 -1.38
N VAL A 139 0.10 1.18 -1.56
CA VAL A 139 0.30 -0.19 -1.08
C VAL A 139 1.31 -0.09 0.05
N CYS A 140 1.01 -0.69 1.21
CA CYS A 140 1.91 -0.71 2.36
C CYS A 140 2.45 -2.13 2.59
N LEU A 141 3.78 -2.28 2.68
CA LEU A 141 4.40 -3.50 3.18
C LEU A 141 4.59 -3.41 4.69
N LEU A 142 3.99 -4.35 5.41
CA LEU A 142 4.04 -4.43 6.87
C LEU A 142 4.88 -5.64 7.32
N ARG A 143 5.65 -5.46 8.40
CA ARG A 143 6.44 -6.53 9.04
C ARG A 143 6.35 -6.44 10.56
N TRP A 144 6.65 -7.56 11.22
CA TRP A 144 6.67 -7.68 12.67
C TRP A 144 8.02 -7.21 13.24
N LYS A 145 7.98 -6.36 14.27
CA LYS A 145 9.16 -5.95 15.05
C LYS A 145 9.59 -7.00 16.09
N ASP A 146 8.67 -7.86 16.51
CA ASP A 146 8.76 -8.67 17.74
C ASP A 146 8.48 -10.17 17.52
N LYS A 147 8.49 -10.63 16.27
CA LYS A 147 8.11 -12.02 15.95
C LYS A 147 9.14 -13.03 16.45
N SER A 148 8.82 -13.62 17.60
CA SER A 148 9.57 -14.71 18.23
C SER A 148 9.66 -15.96 17.34
N LEU A 149 10.66 -16.82 17.63
CA LEU A 149 10.86 -18.11 16.96
C LEU A 149 9.64 -19.05 17.03
N LYS A 150 8.79 -18.91 18.05
CA LYS A 150 7.52 -19.66 18.19
C LYS A 150 6.37 -19.07 17.35
N GLY A 151 6.66 -18.06 16.51
CA GLY A 151 5.71 -17.36 15.65
C GLY A 151 4.79 -16.39 16.39
N ARG A 152 5.06 -16.08 17.67
CA ARG A 152 4.25 -15.15 18.48
C ARG A 152 4.71 -13.70 18.29
N ALA A 153 3.77 -12.78 18.06
CA ALA A 153 4.01 -11.35 17.77
C ALA A 153 2.76 -10.48 18.07
N SER A 154 2.95 -9.20 18.42
CA SER A 154 1.91 -8.17 18.55
C SER A 154 2.29 -6.82 17.92
N ARG A 155 3.57 -6.54 17.69
CA ARG A 155 4.08 -5.25 17.19
C ARG A 155 4.34 -5.29 15.69
N LEU A 156 3.33 -4.91 14.91
CA LEU A 156 3.40 -4.75 13.46
C LEU A 156 3.74 -3.29 13.09
N GLU A 157 4.53 -3.07 12.04
CA GLU A 157 4.86 -1.74 11.49
C GLU A 157 4.78 -1.72 9.96
N ILE A 158 4.67 -0.53 9.35
CA ILE A 158 4.92 -0.32 7.92
C ILE A 158 6.43 -0.18 7.72
N VAL A 159 7.04 -1.02 6.87
CA VAL A 159 8.48 -0.96 6.56
C VAL A 159 8.80 -0.26 5.24
N ASP A 160 7.91 -0.33 4.24
CA ASP A 160 8.04 0.42 2.99
C ASP A 160 6.69 0.62 2.27
N GLU A 161 6.64 1.59 1.35
CA GLU A 161 5.50 1.90 0.48
C GLU A 161 5.96 2.49 -0.86
N PHE A 162 5.16 2.29 -1.91
CA PHE A 162 5.77 2.17 -3.24
C PHE A 162 4.95 2.95 -4.33
N ARG A 163 5.15 4.23 -4.76
CA ARG A 163 4.33 5.22 -5.60
C ARG A 163 4.04 5.00 -7.14
N SER A 164 2.83 4.76 -7.65
CA SER A 164 2.52 4.82 -9.12
C SER A 164 1.02 4.92 -9.43
N PHE A 165 0.75 5.50 -10.59
CA PHE A 165 -0.50 5.37 -11.36
C PHE A 165 -0.39 4.20 -12.34
N VAL A 166 -1.51 3.83 -12.96
CA VAL A 166 -1.61 2.84 -14.04
C VAL A 166 -2.33 3.50 -15.21
N LYS A 167 -1.81 3.34 -16.45
CA LYS A 167 -2.51 3.81 -17.65
C LYS A 167 -3.61 2.82 -18.06
N PRO A 168 -4.90 3.21 -18.10
CA PRO A 168 -5.97 2.38 -18.65
C PRO A 168 -5.80 2.24 -20.18
N THR A 169 -6.26 1.13 -20.71
CA THR A 169 -5.93 0.62 -22.05
C THR A 169 -7.13 0.25 -22.90
N TRP A 170 -8.25 -0.16 -22.30
CA TRP A 170 -9.52 -0.35 -23.00
C TRP A 170 -10.32 0.95 -23.08
N ARG A 171 -10.41 1.71 -21.98
CA ARG A 171 -10.96 3.09 -21.99
C ARG A 171 -9.97 4.08 -21.37
N PRO A 172 -9.01 4.61 -22.16
CA PRO A 172 -7.95 5.49 -21.67
C PRO A 172 -8.39 6.85 -21.13
N GLN A 173 -9.60 7.30 -21.45
CA GLN A 173 -10.17 8.56 -20.99
C GLN A 173 -11.02 8.33 -19.74
N LEU A 174 -10.67 9.02 -18.64
CA LEU A 174 -11.42 8.98 -17.39
C LEU A 174 -12.76 9.72 -17.55
N SER A 175 -13.81 9.20 -16.90
CA SER A 175 -15.07 9.95 -16.79
C SER A 175 -14.90 11.10 -15.78
N GLN A 176 -15.72 12.15 -15.90
CA GLN A 176 -15.75 13.24 -14.91
C GLN A 176 -16.08 12.68 -13.52
N PHE A 177 -17.07 11.79 -13.41
CA PHE A 177 -17.42 11.07 -12.19
C PHE A 177 -16.21 10.33 -11.56
N CYS A 178 -15.37 9.67 -12.37
CA CYS A 178 -14.17 8.99 -11.89
C CYS A 178 -13.11 10.00 -11.40
N THR A 179 -12.94 11.10 -12.11
CA THR A 179 -12.04 12.21 -11.74
C THR A 179 -12.46 12.84 -10.41
N ASP A 180 -13.75 13.13 -10.24
CA ASP A 180 -14.32 13.76 -9.04
C ASP A 180 -14.28 12.83 -7.82
N LEU A 181 -14.55 11.53 -8.02
CA LEU A 181 -14.56 10.53 -6.94
C LEU A 181 -13.17 10.21 -6.41
N THR A 182 -12.19 10.07 -7.30
CA THR A 182 -10.83 9.60 -6.96
C THR A 182 -9.81 10.73 -6.79
N GLY A 183 -10.08 11.91 -7.34
CA GLY A 183 -9.12 13.00 -7.48
C GLY A 183 -8.02 12.75 -8.51
N ILE A 184 -8.12 11.69 -9.32
CA ILE A 184 -7.12 11.33 -10.34
C ILE A 184 -7.44 12.07 -11.64
N THR A 185 -6.49 12.85 -12.11
CA THR A 185 -6.58 13.60 -13.37
C THR A 185 -6.16 12.77 -14.58
N GLN A 186 -6.72 13.09 -15.75
CA GLN A 186 -6.37 12.46 -17.03
C GLN A 186 -4.85 12.48 -17.29
N ALA A 187 -4.18 13.61 -17.01
CA ALA A 187 -2.73 13.75 -17.17
C ALA A 187 -1.91 12.77 -16.29
N GLN A 188 -2.39 12.41 -15.09
CA GLN A 188 -1.69 11.45 -14.22
C GLN A 188 -1.72 10.03 -14.76
N VAL A 189 -2.81 9.63 -15.46
CA VAL A 189 -2.89 8.31 -16.11
C VAL A 189 -2.29 8.31 -17.52
N ASP A 190 -2.25 9.44 -18.21
CA ASP A 190 -1.72 9.49 -19.58
C ASP A 190 -0.21 9.24 -19.68
N TYR A 191 0.56 9.74 -18.71
CA TYR A 191 1.99 9.48 -18.61
C TYR A 191 2.33 8.23 -17.77
N ALA A 192 1.32 7.49 -17.30
CA ALA A 192 1.53 6.35 -16.43
C ALA A 192 2.04 5.09 -17.17
N PRO A 193 2.76 4.19 -16.48
CA PRO A 193 3.00 2.84 -16.97
C PRO A 193 1.69 2.05 -17.10
N THR A 194 1.56 1.24 -18.16
CA THR A 194 0.45 0.28 -18.29
C THR A 194 0.55 -0.83 -17.24
N PHE A 195 -0.56 -1.48 -16.90
CA PHE A 195 -0.60 -2.50 -15.82
C PHE A 195 0.46 -3.61 -15.94
N PRO A 196 0.77 -4.19 -17.12
CA PRO A 196 1.85 -5.19 -17.26
C PRO A 196 3.25 -4.66 -16.92
N LYS A 197 3.49 -3.33 -17.06
CA LYS A 197 4.73 -2.69 -16.60
C LYS A 197 4.71 -2.56 -15.07
N VAL A 198 3.59 -2.13 -14.48
CA VAL A 198 3.42 -1.99 -13.03
C VAL A 198 3.56 -3.33 -12.30
N LEU A 199 3.02 -4.44 -12.85
CA LEU A 199 3.24 -5.79 -12.30
C LEU A 199 4.74 -6.14 -12.21
N LYS A 200 5.52 -5.89 -13.27
CA LYS A 200 6.98 -6.14 -13.28
C LYS A 200 7.73 -5.21 -12.33
N MET A 201 7.22 -4.00 -12.12
CA MET A 201 7.77 -3.03 -11.17
C MET A 201 7.50 -3.44 -9.72
N PHE A 202 6.32 -4.00 -9.43
CA PHE A 202 5.97 -4.56 -8.12
C PHE A 202 6.67 -5.90 -7.82
N GLU A 203 6.83 -6.76 -8.82
CA GLU A 203 7.62 -8.00 -8.70
C GLU A 203 9.06 -7.73 -8.23
N ARG A 204 9.68 -6.65 -8.75
CA ARG A 204 11.01 -6.19 -8.29
C ARG A 204 11.02 -5.76 -6.82
N PHE A 205 9.98 -5.09 -6.34
CA PHE A 205 9.84 -4.67 -4.93
C PHE A 205 9.61 -5.86 -3.99
N LEU A 206 8.73 -6.79 -4.36
CA LEU A 206 8.57 -8.05 -3.63
C LEU A 206 9.91 -8.81 -3.53
N ALA A 207 10.71 -8.80 -4.59
CA ALA A 207 12.04 -9.42 -4.58
C ALA A 207 13.06 -8.64 -3.75
N GLN A 208 13.08 -7.31 -3.83
CA GLN A 208 13.95 -6.44 -3.02
C GLN A 208 13.70 -6.58 -1.51
N HIS A 209 12.44 -6.78 -1.09
CA HIS A 209 12.10 -7.05 0.31
C HIS A 209 12.15 -8.55 0.70
N GLY A 210 12.67 -9.42 -0.17
CA GLY A 210 12.86 -10.85 0.12
C GLY A 210 11.56 -11.65 0.29
N LEU A 211 10.45 -11.17 -0.27
CA LEU A 211 9.14 -11.84 -0.23
C LEU A 211 9.02 -12.91 -1.32
N ILE A 212 9.63 -12.67 -2.49
CA ILE A 212 9.69 -13.60 -3.62
C ILE A 212 11.10 -13.71 -4.21
N HIS A 213 11.35 -14.75 -4.99
CA HIS A 213 12.64 -14.99 -5.64
C HIS A 213 12.79 -14.19 -6.96
N PRO A 214 13.84 -13.37 -7.13
CA PRO A 214 13.97 -12.39 -8.22
C PRO A 214 13.99 -12.97 -9.65
N LYS A 215 14.25 -14.28 -9.81
CA LYS A 215 14.29 -14.94 -11.13
C LYS A 215 13.09 -15.84 -11.43
N THR A 216 12.25 -16.17 -10.45
CA THR A 216 11.20 -17.20 -10.61
C THR A 216 9.86 -16.88 -9.95
N GLY A 217 9.71 -15.73 -9.30
CA GLY A 217 8.46 -15.28 -8.69
C GLY A 217 7.94 -16.14 -7.52
N ARG A 218 8.61 -17.25 -7.17
CA ARG A 218 8.21 -18.12 -6.05
C ARG A 218 8.30 -17.36 -4.72
N PRO A 219 7.33 -17.47 -3.80
CA PRO A 219 7.46 -16.94 -2.45
C PRO A 219 8.69 -17.49 -1.73
N LEU A 220 9.38 -16.60 -1.00
CA LEU A 220 10.47 -16.92 -0.07
C LEU A 220 10.02 -16.81 1.40
N GLN A 221 8.92 -16.10 1.65
CA GLN A 221 8.31 -15.89 2.96
C GLN A 221 6.79 -16.03 2.84
N ARG A 222 6.08 -16.37 3.92
CA ARG A 222 4.61 -16.36 3.90
C ARG A 222 4.14 -14.92 4.11
N PHE A 223 3.44 -14.35 3.13
CA PHE A 223 2.77 -13.07 3.25
C PHE A 223 1.28 -13.20 2.93
N CYS A 224 0.47 -12.36 3.56
CA CYS A 224 -0.96 -12.25 3.32
C CYS A 224 -1.27 -10.86 2.78
N TRP A 225 -2.18 -10.79 1.82
CA TRP A 225 -2.71 -9.53 1.34
C TRP A 225 -3.80 -8.99 2.26
N CYS A 226 -4.00 -7.68 2.31
CA CYS A 226 -5.06 -7.05 3.10
C CYS A 226 -5.75 -5.94 2.31
N SER A 227 -7.07 -5.84 2.40
CA SER A 227 -7.89 -4.85 1.67
C SER A 227 -9.15 -4.46 2.45
N ASP A 228 -9.77 -3.31 2.13
CA ASP A 228 -10.98 -2.81 2.81
C ASP A 228 -12.27 -3.47 2.29
N GLY A 229 -12.31 -4.80 2.37
CA GLY A 229 -13.32 -5.63 1.73
C GLY A 229 -12.69 -6.61 0.73
N PRO A 230 -13.49 -7.23 -0.14
CA PRO A 230 -13.01 -8.24 -1.08
C PRO A 230 -12.57 -7.68 -2.45
N PHE A 231 -13.02 -6.48 -2.82
CA PHE A 231 -13.12 -6.07 -4.23
C PHE A 231 -11.76 -5.91 -4.93
N ASP A 232 -10.76 -5.35 -4.25
CA ASP A 232 -9.42 -5.07 -4.78
C ASP A 232 -8.79 -6.29 -5.48
N ILE A 233 -8.72 -7.41 -4.76
CA ILE A 233 -7.99 -8.61 -5.22
C ILE A 233 -8.95 -9.64 -5.83
N ARG A 234 -10.18 -9.77 -5.32
CA ARG A 234 -11.16 -10.72 -5.84
C ARG A 234 -11.67 -10.30 -7.22
N ASP A 235 -11.84 -8.99 -7.43
CA ASP A 235 -12.57 -8.45 -8.57
C ASP A 235 -11.69 -7.52 -9.44
N PHE A 236 -11.23 -6.37 -8.93
CA PHE A 236 -10.49 -5.38 -9.73
C PHE A 236 -9.20 -5.95 -10.33
N VAL A 237 -8.36 -6.63 -9.54
CA VAL A 237 -7.15 -7.30 -10.04
C VAL A 237 -7.47 -8.39 -11.06
N VAL A 238 -8.54 -9.17 -10.88
CA VAL A 238 -8.91 -10.25 -11.82
C VAL A 238 -9.39 -9.67 -13.15
N LYS A 239 -10.23 -8.63 -13.11
CA LYS A 239 -10.64 -7.85 -14.30
C LYS A 239 -9.43 -7.27 -15.01
N GLN A 240 -8.51 -6.61 -14.29
CA GLN A 240 -7.35 -5.97 -14.89
C GLN A 240 -6.39 -6.99 -15.53
N CYS A 241 -6.20 -8.16 -14.91
CA CYS A 241 -5.42 -9.24 -15.53
C CYS A 241 -6.05 -9.72 -16.84
N PHE A 242 -7.39 -9.84 -16.88
CA PHE A 242 -8.11 -10.17 -18.12
C PHE A 242 -7.99 -9.07 -19.18
N ILE A 243 -8.28 -7.81 -18.85
CA ILE A 243 -8.30 -6.68 -19.81
C ILE A 243 -6.89 -6.44 -20.38
N SER A 244 -5.85 -6.45 -19.54
CA SER A 244 -4.46 -6.33 -20.00
C SER A 244 -3.89 -7.62 -20.62
N ASN A 245 -4.69 -8.68 -20.79
CA ASN A 245 -4.29 -9.98 -21.34
C ASN A 245 -3.01 -10.55 -20.69
N VAL A 246 -2.96 -10.57 -19.35
CA VAL A 246 -1.83 -11.11 -18.56
C VAL A 246 -2.29 -12.20 -17.59
N PRO A 247 -1.52 -13.29 -17.43
CA PRO A 247 -1.83 -14.31 -16.42
C PRO A 247 -1.62 -13.73 -15.01
N MET A 248 -2.61 -13.88 -14.14
CA MET A 248 -2.55 -13.40 -12.75
C MET A 248 -1.32 -14.01 -12.03
N PRO A 249 -0.37 -13.21 -11.51
CA PRO A 249 0.86 -13.71 -10.91
C PRO A 249 0.62 -14.66 -9.73
N SER A 250 1.52 -15.62 -9.52
CA SER A 250 1.43 -16.61 -8.44
C SER A 250 1.40 -15.96 -7.04
N TRP A 251 2.22 -14.92 -6.84
CA TRP A 251 2.27 -14.13 -5.61
C TRP A 251 1.02 -13.27 -5.37
N LEU A 252 0.22 -13.00 -6.41
CA LEU A 252 -1.04 -12.26 -6.31
C LEU A 252 -2.23 -13.20 -6.07
N ARG A 253 -2.07 -14.50 -6.38
CA ARG A 253 -3.04 -15.59 -6.12
C ARG A 253 -2.94 -16.17 -4.70
N GLY A 254 -2.43 -15.38 -3.75
CA GLY A 254 -2.21 -15.78 -2.35
C GLY A 254 -3.40 -15.56 -1.43
N ASP A 255 -3.13 -15.66 -0.14
CA ASP A 255 -4.07 -15.44 0.96
C ASP A 255 -4.52 -13.97 1.07
N VAL A 256 -5.81 -13.73 1.37
CA VAL A 256 -6.41 -12.39 1.49
C VAL A 256 -7.20 -12.20 2.81
N LEU A 257 -6.79 -11.20 3.58
CA LEU A 257 -7.47 -10.64 4.76
C LEU A 257 -8.34 -9.42 4.34
N ASP A 258 -9.64 -9.63 4.23
CA ASP A 258 -10.62 -8.54 4.27
C ASP A 258 -10.64 -7.96 5.68
N VAL A 259 -10.22 -6.70 5.79
CA VAL A 259 -10.02 -6.00 7.07
C VAL A 259 -11.37 -5.63 7.69
N ARG A 260 -12.41 -5.37 6.90
CA ARG A 260 -13.76 -5.06 7.39
C ARG A 260 -14.33 -6.25 8.16
N LYS A 261 -14.23 -7.46 7.62
CA LYS A 261 -14.59 -8.69 8.34
C LYS A 261 -13.81 -8.86 9.64
N ALA A 262 -12.51 -8.60 9.63
CA ALA A 262 -11.67 -8.73 10.83
C ALA A 262 -12.06 -7.72 11.93
N VAL A 263 -12.34 -6.47 11.55
CA VAL A 263 -12.88 -5.44 12.46
C VAL A 263 -14.28 -5.83 12.95
N SER A 264 -15.15 -6.35 12.10
CA SER A 264 -16.50 -6.80 12.49
C SER A 264 -16.47 -7.95 13.50
N VAL A 265 -15.60 -8.95 13.29
CA VAL A 265 -15.40 -10.07 14.24
C VAL A 265 -14.83 -9.55 15.56
N TRP A 266 -13.82 -8.68 15.53
CA TRP A 266 -13.28 -8.04 16.73
C TRP A 266 -14.37 -7.25 17.49
N ALA A 267 -15.16 -6.43 16.79
CA ALA A 267 -16.22 -5.63 17.41
C ALA A 267 -17.32 -6.50 18.04
N ALA A 268 -17.70 -7.61 17.40
CA ALA A 268 -18.66 -8.58 17.95
C ALA A 268 -18.12 -9.24 19.23
N MET A 269 -16.84 -9.64 19.26
CA MET A 269 -16.21 -10.22 20.45
C MET A 269 -16.20 -9.25 21.64
N ASN A 270 -15.98 -7.95 21.41
CA ASN A 270 -15.92 -6.97 22.49
C ASN A 270 -17.33 -6.61 23.01
N LYS A 271 -18.33 -6.54 22.12
CA LYS A 271 -19.75 -6.44 22.54
C LYS A 271 -20.18 -7.64 23.40
N ALA A 272 -19.70 -8.85 23.07
CA ALA A 272 -19.99 -10.04 23.87
C ALA A 272 -19.35 -9.99 25.27
N SER A 273 -18.13 -9.46 25.42
CA SER A 273 -17.51 -9.28 26.74
C SER A 273 -18.20 -8.22 27.59
N ASP A 274 -18.62 -7.09 27.00
CA ASP A 274 -19.37 -6.06 27.72
C ASP A 274 -20.75 -6.57 28.17
N THR A 275 -21.41 -7.38 27.34
CA THR A 275 -22.73 -7.95 27.65
C THR A 275 -22.67 -8.99 28.78
N GLN A 276 -21.51 -9.56 29.12
CA GLN A 276 -21.39 -10.47 30.27
C GLN A 276 -21.57 -9.79 31.65
N GLN A 277 -21.74 -8.46 31.70
CA GLN A 277 -22.21 -7.76 32.91
C GLN A 277 -23.73 -7.48 32.95
N ILE A 278 -24.50 -7.84 31.92
CA ILE A 278 -25.97 -7.62 31.88
C ILE A 278 -26.70 -8.93 31.57
N ASN A 279 -27.53 -9.37 32.51
CA ASN A 279 -28.30 -10.60 32.41
C ASN A 279 -29.43 -10.54 31.36
N ALA A 280 -29.87 -11.74 30.94
CA ALA A 280 -31.15 -12.10 30.31
C ALA A 280 -31.18 -12.37 28.79
N LYS A 281 -32.17 -13.21 28.43
CA LYS A 281 -32.32 -13.98 27.19
C LYS A 281 -32.90 -13.14 26.03
N VAL A 282 -32.46 -13.39 24.80
CA VAL A 282 -33.23 -13.14 23.56
C VAL A 282 -33.00 -14.32 22.58
N PRO A 283 -34.03 -14.90 21.93
CA PRO A 283 -33.88 -16.06 21.03
C PRO A 283 -33.43 -15.69 19.62
N PHE A 284 -32.88 -16.68 18.89
CA PHE A 284 -32.30 -16.53 17.55
C PHE A 284 -33.33 -16.84 16.44
N LYS A 285 -33.55 -15.92 15.50
CA LYS A 285 -34.35 -16.16 14.28
C LYS A 285 -34.10 -15.08 13.21
N GLY A 286 -34.20 -15.45 11.93
CA GLY A 286 -34.27 -14.54 10.79
C GLY A 286 -32.97 -14.43 9.98
N GLU A 287 -32.97 -14.99 8.77
CA GLU A 287 -32.05 -14.57 7.71
C GLU A 287 -32.50 -13.19 7.20
N HIS A 288 -31.58 -12.22 7.14
CA HIS A 288 -31.84 -10.95 6.48
C HIS A 288 -30.68 -10.57 5.55
N THR A 289 -31.05 -9.98 4.42
CA THR A 289 -30.15 -9.56 3.35
C THR A 289 -29.09 -8.58 3.85
N VAL A 290 -27.83 -8.80 3.47
CA VAL A 290 -26.73 -7.90 3.78
C VAL A 290 -26.79 -6.68 2.86
N GLU A 291 -27.70 -5.76 3.16
CA GLU A 291 -27.63 -4.40 2.65
C GLU A 291 -26.31 -3.75 3.07
N SER A 292 -25.83 -2.79 2.29
CA SER A 292 -24.47 -2.29 2.38
C SER A 292 -24.20 -1.51 3.67
N MET A 293 -23.72 -2.21 4.70
CA MET A 293 -23.17 -1.61 5.92
C MET A 293 -21.89 -0.82 5.60
N SER A 294 -22.09 0.42 5.19
CA SER A 294 -21.13 1.50 5.34
C SER A 294 -20.76 1.67 6.82
N VAL A 295 -19.52 2.09 7.09
CA VAL A 295 -18.88 1.95 8.42
C VAL A 295 -19.55 2.75 9.55
N LYS A 296 -20.49 3.65 9.23
CA LYS A 296 -21.28 4.49 10.16
C LYS A 296 -21.90 3.74 11.35
N THR A 297 -22.29 2.46 11.20
CA THR A 297 -22.96 1.68 12.27
C THR A 297 -22.04 1.23 13.41
N VAL A 298 -20.74 1.60 13.39
CA VAL A 298 -19.76 1.29 14.46
C VAL A 298 -19.38 2.55 15.27
N SER A 299 -20.31 3.51 15.40
CA SER A 299 -20.03 4.87 15.94
C SER A 299 -20.69 5.16 17.30
N SER A 300 -21.02 4.15 18.11
CA SER A 300 -21.84 4.30 19.33
C SER A 300 -21.18 3.74 20.60
N HIS A 301 -19.85 3.78 20.71
CA HIS A 301 -19.11 3.26 21.87
C HIS A 301 -17.92 4.19 22.21
N PRO A 302 -17.80 4.73 23.45
CA PRO A 302 -16.86 5.82 23.82
C PRO A 302 -15.34 5.54 23.73
N ARG A 303 -14.95 4.46 23.06
CA ARG A 303 -13.55 4.08 22.77
C ARG A 303 -13.29 3.90 21.27
N VAL A 304 -14.28 4.21 20.42
CA VAL A 304 -14.24 4.02 18.96
C VAL A 304 -14.16 5.35 18.20
N ASP A 305 -14.39 6.50 18.86
CA ASP A 305 -14.38 7.82 18.21
C ASP A 305 -13.01 8.14 17.57
N ASN A 306 -11.91 7.66 18.17
CA ASN A 306 -10.54 7.72 17.61
C ASN A 306 -10.29 6.76 16.43
N MET A 307 -11.30 6.01 16.00
CA MET A 307 -11.28 5.06 14.87
C MET A 307 -12.36 5.42 13.82
N SER A 308 -12.88 6.66 13.88
CA SER A 308 -13.92 7.19 12.98
C SER A 308 -13.45 7.26 11.53
N LEU A 309 -13.94 6.36 10.69
CA LEU A 309 -13.66 6.31 9.25
C LEU A 309 -14.53 7.32 8.50
N SER A 310 -14.01 8.54 8.31
CA SER A 310 -14.61 9.57 7.46
C SER A 310 -14.62 9.12 6.00
N HIS A 311 -15.75 9.32 5.30
CA HIS A 311 -15.99 8.93 3.90
C HIS A 311 -15.11 9.62 2.82
N THR A 312 -13.99 10.24 3.18
CA THR A 312 -13.20 11.15 2.32
C THR A 312 -11.70 10.86 2.24
N ASN A 313 -11.20 9.86 2.98
CA ASN A 313 -9.80 9.41 2.98
C ASN A 313 -9.72 7.91 3.33
N GLN A 314 -10.18 7.04 2.43
CA GLN A 314 -9.88 5.62 2.51
C GLN A 314 -8.59 5.38 1.73
N ASP A 315 -7.53 5.08 2.46
CA ASP A 315 -6.20 4.84 1.91
C ASP A 315 -5.52 3.71 2.67
N ALA A 316 -4.72 2.88 2.00
CA ALA A 316 -3.96 1.77 2.60
C ALA A 316 -3.06 2.15 3.79
N ARG A 317 -2.83 3.44 4.10
CA ARG A 317 -2.23 3.84 5.40
C ARG A 317 -3.22 3.68 6.54
N ASN A 318 -4.48 4.02 6.34
CA ASN A 318 -5.56 3.90 7.31
C ASN A 318 -5.92 2.43 7.49
N ILE A 319 -6.01 1.67 6.39
CA ILE A 319 -6.15 0.20 6.44
C ILE A 319 -4.95 -0.42 7.17
N ALA A 320 -3.70 0.00 6.88
CA ALA A 320 -2.52 -0.49 7.59
C ALA A 320 -2.52 -0.15 9.09
N ARG A 321 -2.94 1.06 9.48
CA ARG A 321 -3.12 1.46 10.89
C ARG A 321 -4.13 0.55 11.60
N ILE A 322 -5.24 0.21 10.93
CA ILE A 322 -6.25 -0.72 11.46
C ILE A 322 -5.66 -2.13 11.62
N VAL A 323 -4.91 -2.64 10.63
CA VAL A 323 -4.24 -3.95 10.71
C VAL A 323 -3.19 -3.99 11.83
N ILE A 324 -2.43 -2.90 12.03
CA ILE A 324 -1.49 -2.74 13.14
C ILE A 324 -2.21 -2.72 14.49
N GLU A 325 -3.34 -2.01 14.60
CA GLU A 325 -4.10 -1.94 15.85
C GLU A 325 -4.80 -3.27 16.19
N LEU A 326 -5.31 -4.01 15.19
CA LEU A 326 -5.79 -5.38 15.35
C LEU A 326 -4.68 -6.30 15.87
N ALA A 327 -3.49 -6.24 15.29
CA ALA A 327 -2.32 -6.98 15.75
C ALA A 327 -1.93 -6.63 17.20
N ARG A 328 -1.92 -5.33 17.55
CA ARG A 328 -1.61 -4.84 18.90
C ARG A 328 -2.65 -5.29 19.93
N ARG A 329 -3.93 -5.40 19.52
CA ARG A 329 -5.04 -5.98 20.33
C ARG A 329 -5.01 -7.51 20.41
N GLY A 330 -3.97 -8.17 19.90
CA GLY A 330 -3.82 -9.61 19.96
C GLY A 330 -4.72 -10.38 18.98
N ILE A 331 -5.25 -9.73 17.95
CA ILE A 331 -6.00 -10.44 16.90
C ILE A 331 -5.01 -11.18 15.99
N ARG A 332 -5.31 -12.46 15.77
CA ARG A 332 -4.57 -13.33 14.86
C ARG A 332 -5.00 -13.02 13.43
N LEU A 333 -4.07 -12.56 12.60
CA LEU A 333 -4.35 -12.08 11.25
C LEU A 333 -4.35 -13.25 10.26
N GLU A 334 -5.55 -13.64 9.80
CA GLU A 334 -5.78 -14.82 8.95
C GLU A 334 -6.64 -14.48 7.72
N PRO A 335 -6.45 -15.17 6.58
CA PRO A 335 -7.30 -14.98 5.41
C PRO A 335 -8.75 -15.37 5.69
N ASN A 336 -9.65 -14.50 5.25
CA ASN A 336 -11.11 -14.61 5.43
C ASN A 336 -11.87 -14.29 4.13
N THR A 337 -11.14 -14.09 3.02
CA THR A 337 -11.64 -13.89 1.67
C THR A 337 -10.97 -14.86 0.71
N ARG A 338 -11.78 -15.64 -0.02
CA ARG A 338 -11.30 -16.46 -1.13
C ARG A 338 -11.39 -15.66 -2.43
N ILE A 339 -10.35 -15.79 -3.25
CA ILE A 339 -10.28 -15.20 -4.59
C ILE A 339 -10.52 -16.29 -5.64
N ASN A 340 -11.12 -15.92 -6.78
CA ASN A 340 -11.28 -16.81 -7.92
C ASN A 340 -10.61 -16.18 -9.16
N PRO A 341 -9.34 -16.52 -9.45
CA PRO A 341 -8.63 -16.06 -10.65
C PRO A 341 -9.26 -16.49 -11.99
N LYS A 342 -10.28 -17.36 -11.96
CA LYS A 342 -11.09 -17.77 -13.12
C LYS A 342 -12.52 -17.19 -13.09
N ARG A 343 -12.82 -16.22 -12.20
CA ARG A 343 -14.11 -15.50 -12.25
C ARG A 343 -14.23 -14.80 -13.59
N ARG A 344 -15.40 -14.89 -14.20
CA ARG A 344 -15.76 -14.19 -15.43
C ARG A 344 -16.95 -13.27 -15.19
N TRP A 345 -17.06 -12.26 -16.02
CA TRP A 345 -18.20 -11.34 -16.12
C TRP A 345 -18.79 -11.46 -17.53
N GLN A 346 -20.05 -11.03 -17.71
CA GLN A 346 -20.77 -11.22 -18.98
C GLN A 346 -20.07 -10.54 -20.18
N TRP A 347 -19.42 -9.39 -19.95
CA TRP A 347 -18.65 -8.66 -20.96
C TRP A 347 -17.28 -9.28 -21.29
N MET A 348 -16.86 -10.38 -20.67
CA MET A 348 -15.55 -10.99 -20.97
C MET A 348 -15.64 -11.92 -22.18
N GLY A 349 -15.00 -11.54 -23.29
CA GLY A 349 -14.81 -12.35 -24.49
C GLY A 349 -13.55 -13.22 -24.44
N ARG A 350 -12.83 -13.29 -25.57
CA ARG A 350 -11.44 -13.82 -25.66
C ARG A 350 -10.51 -13.09 -24.67
N PRO A 351 -9.33 -13.62 -24.31
CA PRO A 351 -8.40 -12.92 -23.41
C PRO A 351 -8.05 -11.51 -23.92
N GLY A 352 -8.34 -10.48 -23.13
CA GLY A 352 -8.22 -9.06 -23.50
C GLY A 352 -9.43 -8.42 -24.19
N GLU A 353 -10.47 -9.19 -24.54
CA GLU A 353 -11.64 -8.72 -25.29
C GLU A 353 -12.79 -8.32 -24.36
N VAL A 354 -13.17 -7.03 -24.39
CA VAL A 354 -14.37 -6.51 -23.70
C VAL A 354 -15.52 -6.42 -24.71
N LEU A 355 -16.61 -7.15 -24.44
CA LEU A 355 -17.79 -7.24 -25.27
C LEU A 355 -18.71 -6.04 -24.98
N GLU A 356 -18.54 -4.94 -25.73
CA GLU A 356 -19.23 -3.68 -25.42
C GLU A 356 -20.76 -3.75 -25.55
N TYR A 357 -21.29 -4.69 -26.35
CA TYR A 357 -22.74 -4.95 -26.43
C TYR A 357 -23.34 -5.53 -25.13
N CYS A 358 -22.52 -5.95 -24.17
CA CYS A 358 -22.95 -6.33 -22.81
C CYS A 358 -22.88 -5.17 -21.80
N LEU A 359 -22.67 -3.93 -22.27
CA LEU A 359 -22.51 -2.71 -21.47
C LEU A 359 -23.58 -1.64 -21.76
N ILE A 360 -24.63 -2.01 -22.50
CA ILE A 360 -25.74 -1.17 -22.96
C ILE A 360 -26.98 -1.49 -22.12
#